data_AF-A0A6I9YHA5-F1
#
_entry.id   AF-A0A6I9YHA5-F1
#
_cell.length_a   1.000
_cell.length_b   1.000
_cell.length_c   1.000
_cell.angle_alpha   90.00
_cell.angle_beta   90.00
_cell.angle_gamma   90.00
#
_symmetry.space_group_name_H-M   'P 1'
#
loop_
_entity.id
_entity.type
_entity.pdbx_description
1 polymer ?
#
loop_
_entity_poly.entity_id
_entity_poly.type
_entity_poly.pdbx_seq_one_letter_code
_entity_poly.pdbx_strand_id
1 'polypeptide(L)'
;MDLVPRLLRSRSCCPLEIGNILDQDQRELIGDFSKAYVLQTVEGKHQDLKYISPEMMAAVLNGQFNSLIENCVIVDCRYPYEYEGGHIKVSSPAAASPPK
;
A
#
# COMPACT_ATOMS: atom_id res chain seq x y z
N MET A 1 -0.74 1.93 49.47
CA MET A 1 0.46 1.79 48.61
C MET A 1 -0.02 2.17 47.22
N ASP A 2 -0.30 3.45 47.02
CA ASP A 2 -1.07 3.94 45.88
C ASP A 2 -0.10 4.38 44.78
N LEU A 3 -0.08 3.62 43.68
CA LEU A 3 0.72 3.93 42.50
C LEU A 3 -0.03 4.97 41.66
N VAL A 4 0.13 6.25 42.01
CA VAL A 4 -0.42 7.36 41.22
C VAL A 4 0.26 7.38 39.83
N PRO A 5 -0.49 7.31 38.71
CA PRO A 5 0.09 7.41 37.39
C PRO A 5 0.67 8.81 37.20
N ARG A 6 1.98 8.90 36.94
CA ARG A 6 2.62 10.16 36.54
C ARG A 6 2.07 10.59 35.18
N LEU A 7 1.12 11.52 35.17
CA LEU A 7 0.70 12.24 33.97
C LEU A 7 1.89 13.05 33.45
N LEU A 8 2.56 12.53 32.41
CA LEU A 8 3.60 13.27 31.71
C LEU A 8 2.91 14.30 30.80
N ARG A 9 3.30 15.57 30.92
CA ARG A 9 2.79 16.66 30.08
C ARG A 9 3.25 16.44 28.64
N SER A 10 2.31 16.25 27.71
CA SER A 10 2.62 16.19 26.28
C SER A 10 3.33 17.49 25.86
N ARG A 11 4.50 17.36 25.25
CA ARG A 11 5.22 18.51 24.67
C ARG A 11 4.43 18.95 23.45
N SER A 12 4.02 20.23 23.41
CA SER A 12 3.42 20.82 22.23
C SER A 12 4.48 20.90 21.13
N CYS A 13 4.33 20.13 20.06
CA CYS A 13 5.22 20.23 18.89
C CYS A 13 5.10 21.65 18.33
N CYS A 14 6.24 22.32 18.21
CA CYS A 14 6.31 23.68 17.69
C CYS A 14 5.78 23.69 16.25
N PRO A 15 5.15 24.78 15.75
CA PRO A 15 4.69 24.84 14.36
C PRO A 15 5.79 24.54 13.33
N LEU A 16 7.04 24.90 13.65
CA LEU A 16 8.21 24.60 12.83
C LEU A 16 8.58 23.11 12.81
N GLU A 17 8.32 22.42 13.92
CA GLU A 17 8.57 20.98 14.08
C GLU A 17 7.47 20.19 13.36
N ILE A 18 6.23 20.68 13.39
CA ILE A 18 5.12 20.19 12.57
C ILE A 18 5.42 20.42 11.07
N GLY A 19 5.90 21.61 10.71
CA GLY A 19 6.33 21.95 9.34
C GLY A 19 7.42 21.02 8.83
N ASN A 20 8.49 20.80 9.60
CA ASN A 20 9.56 19.89 9.22
C ASN A 20 9.12 18.42 9.09
N ILE A 21 8.15 17.96 9.91
CA ILE A 21 7.56 16.61 9.80
C ILE A 21 6.67 16.49 8.56
N LEU A 22 5.95 17.56 8.21
CA LEU A 22 5.16 17.64 6.97
C LEU A 22 6.05 17.72 5.72
N ASP A 23 7.19 18.43 5.82
CA ASP A 23 8.19 18.60 4.77
C ASP A 23 9.08 17.35 4.59
N GLN A 24 9.17 16.48 5.61
CA GLN A 24 9.71 15.12 5.50
C GLN A 24 8.73 14.23 4.75
N ASP A 25 8.65 14.48 3.45
CA ASP A 25 8.00 13.72 2.39
C ASP A 25 6.87 12.76 2.83
N GLN A 26 5.76 13.31 3.31
CA GLN A 26 4.51 12.57 3.56
C GLN A 26 3.94 11.88 2.30
N ARG A 27 4.57 12.02 1.12
CA ARG A 27 4.13 11.44 -0.15
C ARG A 27 4.28 9.91 -0.22
N GLU A 28 4.90 9.29 0.77
CA GLU A 28 5.17 7.84 0.78
C GLU A 28 4.27 7.01 1.70
N LEU A 29 3.37 7.61 2.50
CA LEU A 29 2.47 6.86 3.37
C LEU A 29 1.14 6.49 2.68
N ILE A 30 0.58 5.33 3.05
CA ILE A 30 -0.73 4.86 2.59
C ILE A 30 -1.87 5.67 3.23
N GLY A 31 -3.10 5.52 2.73
CA GLY A 31 -4.24 6.38 3.08
C GLY A 31 -4.69 6.41 4.55
N ASP A 32 -4.25 5.45 5.38
CA ASP A 32 -4.47 5.46 6.83
C ASP A 32 -3.26 5.99 7.63
N PHE A 33 -2.23 6.46 6.94
CA PHE A 33 -0.96 6.98 7.48
C PHE A 33 -0.17 5.99 8.34
N SER A 34 -0.50 4.69 8.31
CA SER A 34 0.14 3.71 9.19
C SER A 34 1.51 3.22 8.69
N LYS A 35 1.71 3.19 7.37
CA LYS A 35 2.86 2.56 6.72
C LYS A 35 3.22 3.25 5.40
N ALA A 36 4.43 2.98 4.91
CA ALA A 36 4.83 3.39 3.57
C ALA A 36 4.20 2.49 2.48
N TYR A 37 4.10 3.00 1.24
CA TYR A 37 3.75 2.18 0.08
C TYR A 37 4.77 1.06 -0.14
N VAL A 38 4.27 -0.15 -0.36
CA VAL A 38 5.13 -1.33 -0.59
C VAL A 38 5.54 -1.49 -2.05
N LEU A 39 4.71 -1.04 -2.98
CA LEU A 39 4.96 -1.14 -4.42
C LEU A 39 5.67 0.11 -4.92
N GLN A 40 6.70 -0.07 -5.75
CA GLN A 40 7.31 1.05 -6.44
C GLN A 40 6.31 1.69 -7.39
N THR A 41 6.18 3.01 -7.31
CA THR A 41 5.27 3.80 -8.13
C THR A 41 6.00 4.50 -9.27
N VAL A 42 5.28 4.80 -10.35
CA VAL A 42 5.73 5.63 -11.47
C VAL A 42 4.86 6.88 -11.59
N GLU A 43 5.36 7.90 -12.29
CA GLU A 43 4.54 9.08 -12.60
C GLU A 43 3.39 8.73 -13.55
N GLY A 44 2.24 9.36 -13.35
CA GLY A 44 1.07 9.20 -14.19
C GLY A 44 0.33 10.51 -14.37
N LYS A 45 -0.84 10.44 -15.04
CA LYS A 45 -1.63 11.62 -15.39
C LYS A 45 -2.09 12.42 -14.18
N HIS A 46 -2.52 11.73 -13.12
CA HIS A 46 -3.01 12.33 -11.89
C HIS A 46 -1.92 12.25 -10.81
N GLN A 47 -1.43 13.39 -10.34
CA GLN A 47 -0.28 13.45 -9.43
C GLN A 47 -0.60 12.99 -8.01
N ASP A 48 -1.87 13.01 -7.64
CA ASP A 48 -2.41 12.55 -6.35
C ASP A 48 -2.59 11.01 -6.30
N LEU A 49 -2.66 10.35 -7.45
CA LEU A 49 -2.79 8.90 -7.55
C LEU A 49 -1.44 8.19 -7.72
N LYS A 50 -1.37 6.97 -7.20
CA LYS A 50 -0.18 6.12 -7.28
C LYS A 50 -0.31 5.14 -8.44
N TYR A 51 0.50 5.33 -9.47
CA TYR A 51 0.56 4.46 -10.65
C TYR A 51 1.66 3.41 -10.48
N ILE A 52 1.44 2.21 -11.02
CA ILE A 52 2.44 1.14 -11.08
C ILE A 52 2.71 0.77 -12.55
N SER A 53 3.89 0.22 -12.82
CA SER A 53 4.21 -0.28 -14.15
C SER A 53 3.62 -1.67 -14.41
N PRO A 54 3.48 -2.10 -15.67
CA PRO A 54 3.08 -3.48 -16.00
C PRO A 54 4.01 -4.54 -15.41
N GLU A 55 5.31 -4.26 -15.33
CA GLU A 55 6.31 -5.16 -14.73
C GLU A 55 6.06 -5.35 -13.24
N MET A 56 5.69 -4.27 -12.53
CA MET A 56 5.32 -4.34 -11.12
C MET A 56 4.05 -5.19 -10.93
N MET A 57 3.04 -5.01 -11.78
CA MET A 57 1.83 -5.85 -11.74
C MET A 57 2.17 -7.33 -11.94
N ALA A 58 3.04 -7.65 -12.90
CA ALA A 58 3.50 -9.03 -13.13
C ALA A 58 4.28 -9.59 -11.92
N ALA A 59 5.14 -8.78 -11.27
CA ALA A 59 5.87 -9.18 -10.08
C ALA A 59 4.93 -9.53 -8.90
N VAL A 60 3.86 -8.73 -8.71
CA VAL A 60 2.81 -9.00 -7.73
C VAL A 60 2.08 -10.32 -8.07
N LEU A 61 1.65 -10.50 -9.33
CA LEU A 61 0.97 -11.71 -9.77
C LEU A 61 1.83 -12.98 -9.70
N ASN A 62 3.15 -12.84 -9.81
CA ASN A 62 4.10 -13.95 -9.65
C ASN A 62 4.45 -14.23 -8.18
N GLY A 63 3.83 -13.53 -7.23
CA GLY A 63 3.96 -13.78 -5.81
C GLY A 63 5.27 -13.25 -5.19
N GLN A 64 5.99 -12.35 -5.87
CA GLN A 64 7.23 -11.77 -5.33
C GLN A 64 7.01 -10.96 -4.05
N PHE A 65 5.76 -10.57 -3.77
CA PHE A 65 5.36 -9.76 -2.62
C PHE A 65 4.49 -10.52 -1.61
N ASN A 66 4.33 -11.85 -1.72
CA ASN A 66 3.44 -12.64 -0.85
C ASN A 66 3.81 -12.58 0.64
N SER A 67 5.05 -12.24 0.97
CA SER A 67 5.52 -12.02 2.34
C SER A 67 5.08 -10.67 2.94
N LEU A 68 4.65 -9.73 2.09
CA LEU A 68 4.27 -8.36 2.48
C LEU A 68 2.79 -8.06 2.21
N ILE A 69 2.22 -8.68 1.17
CA ILE A 69 0.84 -8.52 0.71
C ILE A 69 0.13 -9.85 0.88
N GLU A 70 -0.82 -9.90 1.82
CA GLU A 70 -1.65 -11.09 2.05
C GLU A 70 -2.65 -11.29 0.91
N ASN A 71 -3.30 -10.20 0.47
CA ASN A 71 -4.33 -10.22 -0.57
C ASN A 71 -4.16 -9.06 -1.54
N CYS A 72 -4.32 -9.34 -2.83
CA CYS A 72 -4.33 -8.35 -3.91
C CYS A 72 -5.59 -8.54 -4.76
N VAL A 73 -6.30 -7.45 -5.04
CA VAL A 73 -7.51 -7.45 -5.87
C VAL A 73 -7.28 -6.54 -7.07
N ILE A 74 -7.49 -7.08 -8.26
CA ILE A 74 -7.45 -6.32 -9.51
C ILE A 74 -8.88 -5.93 -9.87
N VAL A 75 -9.14 -4.63 -9.97
CA VAL A 75 -10.45 -4.10 -10.38
C VAL A 75 -10.35 -3.64 -11.83
N ASP A 76 -10.94 -4.39 -12.76
CA ASP A 76 -11.07 -3.99 -14.16
C ASP A 76 -12.33 -3.13 -14.32
N CYS A 77 -12.14 -1.85 -14.59
CA CYS A 77 -13.22 -0.86 -14.68
C CYS A 77 -13.76 -0.65 -16.11
N ARG A 78 -13.40 -1.52 -17.06
CA ARG A 78 -13.86 -1.44 -18.46
C ARG A 78 -15.30 -1.94 -18.62
N TYR A 79 -15.86 -1.82 -19.82
CA TYR A 79 -17.18 -2.39 -20.11
C TYR A 79 -17.15 -3.93 -20.08
N PRO A 80 -18.29 -4.60 -19.77
CA PRO A 80 -18.33 -6.07 -19.66
C PRO A 80 -17.80 -6.79 -20.89
N TYR A 81 -18.14 -6.33 -22.10
CA TYR A 81 -17.68 -6.96 -23.34
C TYR A 81 -16.15 -6.88 -23.52
N GLU A 82 -15.49 -5.86 -22.98
CA GLU A 82 -14.02 -5.72 -23.04
C GLU A 82 -13.34 -6.68 -22.06
N TYR A 83 -13.94 -6.84 -20.89
CA TYR A 83 -13.48 -7.77 -19.87
C TYR A 83 -13.63 -9.23 -20.34
N GLU A 84 -14.81 -9.56 -20.89
CA GLU A 84 -15.11 -10.88 -21.45
C GLU A 84 -14.22 -11.22 -22.65
N GLY A 85 -13.87 -10.22 -23.46
CA GLY A 85 -12.92 -10.35 -24.57
C GLY A 85 -11.47 -10.63 -24.13
N GLY A 86 -11.15 -10.42 -22.86
CA GLY A 86 -9.84 -10.71 -22.28
C GLY A 86 -9.46 -9.72 -21.19
N HIS A 87 -8.95 -10.24 -20.07
CA HIS A 87 -8.53 -9.45 -18.91
C HIS A 87 -7.33 -10.10 -18.22
N ILE A 88 -6.73 -9.35 -17.29
CA ILE A 88 -5.58 -9.81 -16.50
C ILE A 88 -6.00 -10.99 -15.63
N LYS A 89 -5.29 -12.11 -15.78
CA LYS A 89 -5.52 -13.30 -14.95
C LYS A 89 -4.85 -13.13 -13.59
N VAL A 90 -5.63 -13.27 -12.53
CA VAL A 90 -5.07 -13.42 -11.18
C VAL A 90 -4.59 -14.86 -11.04
N SER A 91 -3.33 -15.06 -10.68
CA SER A 91 -2.85 -16.39 -10.31
C SER A 91 -3.57 -16.76 -9.00
N SER A 92 -4.40 -17.79 -9.03
CA SER A 92 -4.81 -18.44 -7.79
C SER A 92 -3.54 -18.85 -7.06
N PRO A 93 -3.41 -18.64 -5.73
CA PRO A 93 -2.28 -19.18 -4.98
C PRO A 93 -2.16 -20.63 -5.40
N ALA A 94 -1.00 -21.02 -5.94
CA ALA A 94 -0.74 -22.38 -6.38
C ALA A 94 -1.31 -23.28 -5.29
N ALA A 95 -2.29 -24.12 -5.66
CA ALA A 95 -2.98 -25.02 -4.75
C ALA A 95 -1.94 -25.51 -3.75
N ALA A 96 -2.11 -25.12 -2.48
CA ALA A 96 -1.18 -25.45 -1.42
C ALA A 96 -0.81 -26.92 -1.64
N SER A 97 0.46 -27.19 -1.93
CA SER A 97 0.90 -28.57 -2.02
C SER A 97 0.49 -29.20 -0.70
N PRO A 98 -0.28 -30.31 -0.71
CA PRO A 98 -0.70 -30.93 0.54
C PRO A 98 0.57 -31.21 1.36
N PRO A 99 0.58 -30.92 2.68
CA PRO A 99 1.73 -31.22 3.51
C PRO A 99 2.06 -32.70 3.34
N LYS A 100 3.34 -32.98 3.04
CA LYS A 100 3.88 -34.34 3.00
C LYS A 100 3.71 -35.03 4.35
#